data_AF-U3GWX6-F1
#
_entry.id   AF-U3GWX6-F1
#
_cell.length_a   1.000
_cell.length_b   1.000
_cell.length_c   1.000
_cell.angle_alpha   90.00
_cell.angle_beta   90.00
_cell.angle_gamma   90.00
#
_symmetry.space_group_name_H-M   'P 1'
#
loop_
_entity.id
_entity.type
_entity.pdbx_description
1 polymer ?
#
loop_
_entity_poly.entity_id
_entity_poly.type
_entity_poly.pdbx_seq_one_letter_code
_entity_poly.pdbx_strand_id
1 'polypeptide(L)'
;MENWLKKYIPADMKDGLDYVFVSYYEDDNDGFQPEWEDIFKNLEKTFPNSKLGIGECGNTAKNATNQNKIKMVNHYYTMPKYTPNYVGGYFWWYWVQDCIPYKNNEVWLEIYKNMKN
;
A
#
# COMPACT_ATOMS: atom_id res chain seq x y z
N MET A 1 -13.77 4.21 5.72
CA MET A 1 -12.95 5.21 4.96
C MET A 1 -13.81 6.25 4.25
N GLU A 2 -14.75 5.85 3.38
CA GLU A 2 -15.57 6.78 2.56
C GLU A 2 -16.28 7.89 3.34
N ASN A 3 -16.98 7.55 4.43
CA ASN A 3 -17.68 8.54 5.26
C ASN A 3 -16.73 9.59 5.87
N TRP A 4 -15.52 9.16 6.23
CA TRP A 4 -14.51 10.06 6.78
C TRP A 4 -14.00 11.02 5.69
N LEU A 5 -13.66 10.49 4.51
CA LEU A 5 -13.22 11.30 3.36
C LEU A 5 -14.29 12.31 2.93
N LYS A 6 -15.56 11.90 2.88
CA LYS A 6 -16.68 12.78 2.57
C LYS A 6 -16.81 13.93 3.57
N LYS A 7 -16.67 13.63 4.87
CA LYS A 7 -16.85 14.59 5.95
C LYS A 7 -15.69 15.56 6.10
N TYR A 8 -14.45 15.11 5.93
CA TYR A 8 -13.27 15.86 6.36
C TYR A 8 -12.37 16.36 5.23
N ILE A 9 -12.49 15.83 4.01
CA ILE A 9 -11.70 16.33 2.87
C ILE A 9 -12.52 17.36 2.08
N PRO A 10 -12.04 18.61 1.96
CA PRO A 10 -12.68 19.65 1.14
C PRO A 10 -12.79 19.29 -0.36
N ALA A 11 -13.69 19.97 -1.07
CA ALA A 11 -13.94 19.70 -2.49
C ALA A 11 -12.75 20.06 -3.40
N ASP A 12 -12.10 21.19 -3.14
CA ASP A 12 -10.90 21.61 -3.87
C ASP A 12 -9.74 20.61 -3.75
N MET A 13 -9.55 20.00 -2.57
CA MET A 13 -8.59 18.90 -2.41
C MET A 13 -8.99 17.64 -3.17
N LYS A 14 -10.29 17.30 -3.20
CA LYS A 14 -10.78 16.13 -3.96
C LYS A 14 -10.51 16.26 -5.45
N ASP A 15 -10.64 17.48 -5.97
CA ASP A 15 -10.48 17.77 -7.39
C ASP A 15 -9.03 18.11 -7.79
N GLY A 16 -8.23 18.62 -6.85
CA GLY A 16 -6.92 19.23 -7.12
C GLY A 16 -5.70 18.39 -6.74
N LEU A 17 -5.85 17.27 -6.03
CA LEU A 17 -4.72 16.42 -5.67
C LEU A 17 -4.27 15.56 -6.87
N ASP A 18 -2.96 15.55 -7.14
CA ASP A 18 -2.38 14.69 -8.17
C ASP A 18 -2.25 13.23 -7.73
N TYR A 19 -2.04 12.97 -6.43
CA TYR A 19 -1.82 11.64 -5.86
C TYR A 19 -2.58 11.45 -4.55
N VAL A 20 -3.22 10.29 -4.40
CA VAL A 20 -3.87 9.85 -3.14
C VAL A 20 -3.45 8.42 -2.86
N PHE A 21 -2.57 8.26 -1.87
CA PHE A 21 -2.00 6.98 -1.50
C PHE A 21 -2.47 6.54 -0.10
N VAL A 22 -2.73 5.24 0.06
CA VAL A 22 -3.25 4.64 1.30
C VAL A 22 -2.11 4.01 2.10
N SER A 23 -1.82 4.50 3.31
CA SER A 23 -1.01 3.76 4.28
C SER A 23 -1.87 2.73 5.00
N TYR A 24 -1.45 1.46 4.99
CA TYR A 24 -2.19 0.39 5.66
C TYR A 24 -1.27 -0.70 6.23
N TYR A 25 -1.54 -1.07 7.48
CA TYR A 25 -0.78 -2.03 8.26
C TYR A 25 -1.73 -3.09 8.81
N GLU A 26 -1.66 -4.30 8.26
CA GLU A 26 -2.58 -5.38 8.64
C GLU A 26 -2.44 -5.76 10.11
N ASP A 27 -1.21 -5.81 10.61
CA ASP A 27 -0.91 -6.22 11.99
C ASP A 27 -1.18 -5.14 13.04
N ASP A 28 -1.36 -3.88 12.62
CA ASP A 28 -1.86 -2.78 13.45
C ASP A 28 -3.37 -2.56 13.29
N ASN A 29 -4.04 -3.45 12.55
CA ASN A 29 -5.48 -3.39 12.30
C ASN A 29 -6.13 -4.78 12.50
N ASP A 30 -5.69 -5.49 13.52
CA ASP A 30 -6.19 -6.82 13.95
C ASP A 30 -6.23 -7.88 12.83
N GLY A 31 -5.34 -7.76 11.85
CA GLY A 31 -5.25 -8.65 10.70
C GLY A 31 -6.35 -8.45 9.65
N PHE A 32 -7.16 -7.40 9.76
CA PHE A 32 -8.22 -7.09 8.80
C PHE A 32 -7.66 -6.99 7.37
N GLN A 33 -8.39 -7.53 6.41
CA GLN A 33 -8.06 -7.45 4.99
C GLN A 33 -9.16 -6.66 4.28
N PRO A 34 -8.87 -5.46 3.76
CA PRO A 34 -9.84 -4.73 2.96
C PRO A 34 -10.00 -5.38 1.58
N GLU A 35 -11.21 -5.30 1.03
CA GLU A 35 -11.45 -5.56 -0.38
C GLU A 35 -10.84 -4.42 -1.21
N TRP A 36 -9.56 -4.55 -1.58
CA TRP A 36 -8.79 -3.48 -2.22
C TRP A 36 -9.43 -2.92 -3.49
N GLU A 37 -10.10 -3.77 -4.28
CA GLU A 37 -10.81 -3.33 -5.48
C GLU A 37 -11.91 -2.31 -5.15
N ASP A 38 -12.70 -2.57 -4.10
CA ASP A 38 -13.75 -1.67 -3.66
C ASP A 38 -13.18 -0.38 -3.08
N ILE A 39 -12.08 -0.48 -2.33
CA ILE A 39 -11.39 0.70 -1.79
C ILE A 39 -10.92 1.61 -2.93
N PHE A 40 -10.20 1.09 -3.92
CA PHE A 40 -9.65 1.91 -5.00
C PHE A 40 -10.74 2.43 -5.95
N LYS A 41 -11.80 1.66 -6.22
CA LYS A 41 -12.95 2.17 -6.98
C LYS A 41 -13.67 3.31 -6.25
N ASN A 42 -13.78 3.25 -4.93
CA ASN A 42 -14.39 4.32 -4.15
C ASN A 42 -13.47 5.56 -4.04
N LEU A 43 -12.16 5.35 -3.97
CA LEU A 43 -11.18 6.43 -4.05
C LEU A 43 -11.23 7.12 -5.41
N GLU A 44 -11.30 6.39 -6.53
CA GLU A 44 -11.41 6.98 -7.87
C GLU A 44 -12.68 7.81 -8.04
N LYS A 45 -13.81 7.37 -7.46
CA LYS A 45 -15.04 8.20 -7.43
C LYS A 45 -14.88 9.47 -6.60
N THR A 46 -14.08 9.43 -5.54
CA THR A 46 -13.90 10.55 -4.61
C THR A 46 -12.84 11.54 -5.09
N PHE A 47 -11.82 11.05 -5.80
CA PHE A 47 -10.65 11.76 -6.28
C PHE A 47 -10.44 11.43 -7.77
N PRO A 48 -11.33 11.91 -8.66
CA PRO A 48 -11.37 11.47 -10.06
C PRO A 48 -10.12 11.83 -10.87
N ASN A 49 -9.40 12.87 -10.46
CA ASN A 49 -8.20 13.36 -11.15
C ASN A 49 -6.90 12.80 -10.58
N SER A 50 -6.95 12.15 -9.41
CA SER A 50 -5.74 11.69 -8.71
C SER A 50 -5.28 10.33 -9.20
N LYS A 51 -3.96 10.13 -9.19
CA LYS A 51 -3.34 8.81 -9.23
C LYS A 51 -3.45 8.14 -7.87
N LEU A 52 -3.80 6.86 -7.85
CA LEU A 52 -4.13 6.11 -6.65
C LEU A 52 -3.11 5.01 -6.37
N GLY A 53 -2.89 4.70 -5.10
CA GLY A 53 -1.84 3.76 -4.73
C GLY A 53 -1.74 3.38 -3.26
N ILE A 54 -0.77 2.55 -2.92
CA ILE A 54 -0.40 2.24 -1.54
C ILE A 54 0.76 3.15 -1.13
N GLY A 55 0.53 3.92 -0.06
CA GLY A 55 1.44 4.93 0.46
C GLY A 55 2.44 4.34 1.42
N GLU A 56 2.03 3.37 2.22
CA GLU A 56 2.90 2.56 3.08
C GLU A 56 2.26 1.19 3.29
N CYS A 57 3.10 0.15 3.34
CA CYS A 57 2.69 -1.20 3.73
C CYS A 57 3.83 -1.95 4.42
N GLY A 58 3.51 -3.01 5.15
CA GLY A 58 4.49 -3.89 5.80
C GLY A 58 4.08 -4.24 7.23
N ASN A 59 4.93 -4.98 7.92
CA ASN A 59 4.69 -5.37 9.31
C ASN A 59 5.16 -4.29 10.29
N THR A 60 4.27 -3.86 11.17
CA THR A 60 4.59 -2.97 12.30
C THR A 60 4.99 -3.74 13.56
N ALA A 61 4.55 -4.99 13.68
CA ALA A 61 4.78 -5.80 14.86
C ALA A 61 6.28 -6.02 15.11
N LYS A 62 6.74 -5.72 16.34
CA LYS A 62 8.16 -5.85 16.73
C LYS A 62 8.72 -7.26 16.57
N ASN A 63 7.86 -8.27 16.64
CA ASN A 63 8.19 -9.68 16.52
C ASN A 63 7.84 -10.28 15.14
N ALA A 64 7.54 -9.46 14.14
CA ALA A 64 7.28 -9.93 12.79
C ALA A 64 8.50 -10.70 12.24
N THR A 65 8.28 -11.97 11.88
CA THR A 65 9.30 -12.81 11.26
C THR A 65 9.53 -12.40 9.81
N ASN A 66 10.66 -12.80 9.23
CA ASN A 66 10.91 -12.59 7.80
C ASN A 66 9.84 -13.28 6.93
N GLN A 67 9.28 -14.42 7.36
CA GLN A 67 8.18 -15.08 6.67
C GLN A 67 6.89 -14.23 6.70
N ASN A 68 6.61 -13.53 7.80
CA ASN A 68 5.50 -12.56 7.85
C ASN A 68 5.71 -11.44 6.83
N LYS A 69 6.92 -10.87 6.81
CA LYS A 69 7.30 -9.80 5.89
C LYS A 69 7.19 -10.23 4.43
N ILE A 70 7.76 -11.40 4.08
CA ILE A 70 7.69 -11.98 2.74
C ILE A 70 6.23 -12.21 2.30
N LYS A 71 5.35 -12.65 3.23
CA LYS A 71 3.92 -12.79 2.92
C LYS A 71 3.30 -11.44 2.53
N MET A 72 3.59 -10.37 3.28
CA MET A 72 3.09 -9.03 2.95
C MET A 72 3.72 -8.45 1.69
N VAL A 73 5.02 -8.65 1.45
CA VAL A 73 5.67 -8.27 0.18
C VAL A 73 4.95 -8.89 -0.99
N ASN A 74 4.72 -10.21 -0.94
CA ASN A 74 4.02 -10.91 -2.01
C ASN A 74 2.57 -10.48 -2.16
N HIS A 75 1.89 -10.08 -1.08
CA HIS A 75 0.53 -9.56 -1.16
C HIS A 75 0.48 -8.19 -1.84
N TYR A 76 1.24 -7.20 -1.34
CA TYR A 76 1.15 -5.82 -1.83
C TYR A 76 1.81 -5.62 -3.18
N TYR A 77 3.04 -6.13 -3.38
CA TYR A 77 3.79 -5.87 -4.61
C TYR A 77 3.24 -6.60 -5.84
N THR A 78 2.28 -7.52 -5.66
CA THR A 78 1.60 -8.22 -6.76
C THR A 78 0.16 -7.76 -6.97
N MET A 79 -0.27 -6.70 -6.28
CA MET A 79 -1.60 -6.13 -6.44
C MET A 79 -1.87 -5.76 -7.91
N PRO A 80 -3.00 -6.19 -8.49
CA PRO A 80 -3.36 -5.79 -9.84
C PRO A 80 -3.74 -4.31 -9.91
N LYS A 81 -3.86 -3.79 -11.13
CA LYS A 81 -4.47 -2.47 -11.36
C LYS A 81 -5.97 -2.55 -11.08
N TYR A 82 -6.41 -2.08 -9.93
CA TYR A 82 -7.82 -2.09 -9.53
C TYR A 82 -8.69 -1.08 -10.30
N THR A 83 -8.09 0.03 -10.73
CA THR A 83 -8.76 1.06 -11.54
C THR A 83 -7.78 1.68 -12.55
N PRO A 84 -8.26 2.41 -13.58
CA PRO A 84 -7.39 3.13 -14.52
C PRO A 84 -6.42 4.12 -13.85
N ASN A 85 -6.83 4.73 -12.72
CA ASN A 85 -5.99 5.65 -11.97
C ASN A 85 -5.01 4.97 -11.00
N TYR A 86 -5.07 3.66 -10.81
CA TYR A 86 -4.15 2.93 -9.94
C TYR A 86 -2.74 2.86 -10.54
N VAL A 87 -1.75 3.38 -9.82
CA VAL A 87 -0.34 3.47 -10.26
C VAL A 87 0.62 2.64 -9.40
N GLY A 88 0.11 1.82 -8.49
CA GLY A 88 0.93 1.07 -7.54
C GLY A 88 1.31 1.96 -6.36
N GLY A 89 2.61 2.18 -6.13
CA GLY A 89 3.09 2.67 -4.84
C GLY A 89 3.04 1.54 -3.83
N TYR A 90 4.19 1.16 -3.29
CA TYR A 90 4.37 0.05 -2.35
C TYR A 90 5.54 0.42 -1.44
N PHE A 91 5.43 1.55 -0.73
CA PHE A 91 6.53 2.03 0.09
C PHE A 91 6.61 1.16 1.35
N TRP A 92 7.65 0.34 1.42
CA TRP A 92 7.80 -0.63 2.49
C TRP A 92 8.17 0.05 3.80
N TRP A 93 7.39 -0.23 4.84
CA TRP A 93 7.72 0.13 6.21
C TRP A 93 8.98 -0.61 6.68
N TYR A 94 9.88 0.11 7.33
CA TYR A 94 11.25 -0.37 7.62
C TYR A 94 12.11 -0.65 6.38
N TRP A 95 11.97 0.17 5.33
CA TRP A 95 12.81 0.10 4.12
C TRP A 95 14.31 -0.02 4.43
N VAL A 96 14.83 0.83 5.32
CA VAL A 96 16.27 0.86 5.66
C VAL A 96 16.75 -0.44 6.32
N GLN A 97 15.87 -1.18 6.97
CA GLN A 97 16.20 -2.44 7.64
C GLN A 97 16.06 -3.62 6.67
N ASP A 98 14.95 -3.65 5.92
CA ASP A 98 14.52 -4.84 5.18
C ASP A 98 14.93 -4.81 3.71
N CYS A 99 15.07 -3.62 3.12
CA CYS A 99 15.20 -3.42 1.67
C CYS A 99 16.61 -2.99 1.24
N ILE A 100 17.62 -3.23 2.09
CA ILE A 100 19.03 -2.98 1.73
C ILE A 100 19.67 -4.28 1.21
N PRO A 101 20.37 -4.26 0.06
CA PRO A 101 21.03 -5.42 -0.51
C PRO A 101 22.27 -5.82 0.31
N TYR A 102 22.12 -6.78 1.23
CA TYR A 102 23.23 -7.42 1.92
C TYR A 102 23.08 -8.95 1.92
N LYS A 103 24.15 -9.65 2.28
CA LYS A 103 24.22 -11.12 2.23
C LYS A 103 23.15 -11.76 3.12
N ASN A 104 22.41 -12.72 2.57
CA ASN A 104 21.36 -13.48 3.26
C ASN A 104 20.15 -12.64 3.73
N ASN A 105 19.86 -11.51 3.09
CA ASN A 105 18.62 -10.77 3.31
C ASN A 105 17.48 -11.33 2.44
N GLU A 106 16.71 -12.28 2.99
CA GLU A 106 15.59 -12.91 2.28
C GLU A 106 14.43 -11.95 1.96
N VAL A 107 14.18 -10.96 2.81
CA VAL A 107 13.11 -9.97 2.59
C VAL A 107 13.46 -9.09 1.38
N TRP A 108 14.71 -8.60 1.31
CA TRP A 108 15.19 -7.86 0.15
C TRP A 108 15.11 -8.69 -1.14
N LEU A 109 15.53 -9.97 -1.10
CA LEU A 109 15.47 -10.83 -2.28
C LEU A 109 14.05 -10.96 -2.83
N GLU A 110 13.05 -11.08 -1.95
CA GLU A 110 11.65 -11.17 -2.38
C GLU A 110 11.12 -9.83 -2.93
N ILE A 111 11.46 -8.70 -2.30
CA ILE A 111 11.08 -7.36 -2.80
C ILE A 111 11.69 -7.13 -4.18
N TYR A 112 12.98 -7.39 -4.34
CA TYR A 112 13.69 -7.23 -5.59
C TYR A 112 13.11 -8.09 -6.72
N LYS A 113 12.70 -9.33 -6.39
CA LYS A 113 12.00 -10.21 -7.33
C LYS A 113 10.67 -9.60 -7.79
N ASN A 114 9.88 -9.05 -6.88
CA ASN A 114 8.57 -8.47 -7.21
C ASN A 114 8.69 -7.13 -7.96
N MET A 115 9.73 -6.33 -7.70
CA MET A 115 9.98 -5.07 -8.41
C MET A 115 10.40 -5.25 -9.89
N LYS A 116 10.78 -6.46 -10.30
CA LYS A 116 11.21 -6.76 -11.67
C LYS A 116 10.11 -7.24 -12.60
N ASN A 117 8.95 -7.60 -12.06
CA ASN A 117 7.80 -8.11 -12.80
C ASN A 117 6.90 -6.95 -13.26
#